data_AF-A0A8G1QY38-F1
#
_entry.id   AF-A0A8G1QY38-F1
#
_cell.length_a   1.000
_cell.length_b   1.000
_cell.length_c   1.000
_cell.angle_alpha   90.00
_cell.angle_beta   90.00
_cell.angle_gamma   90.00
#
_symmetry.space_group_name_H-M   'P 1'
#
loop_
_entity.id
_entity.type
_entity.pdbx_description
1 polymer ?
#
loop_
_entity_poly.entity_id
_entity_poly.type
_entity_poly.pdbx_seq_one_letter_code
_entity_poly.pdbx_strand_id
1 'polypeptide(L)'
;MSAPNAGRQSPSPERQSGAQQQDPPSQGKAQPQYAPPEHDVQDQAAQTAGLSSNPKHPLEDIESAKIGGSLYPHLDASSFILSQIPHNPDTTGTITPSSLSLAYQLSNIYFLLALLGVALIHSTSEPKVLRNYLVCLAVADLTHILAAGWSMGWERFVDVAEWNALTWGNVGVTAALFGSRMVVLGGGFGGVGGGEKVKRKGQ
;
A
#
# COMPACT_ATOMS: atom_id res chain seq x y z
N MET A 1 -17.92 24.03 -18.48
CA MET A 1 -19.25 23.44 -18.25
C MET A 1 -19.56 23.61 -16.77
N SER A 2 -20.52 24.47 -16.43
CA SER A 2 -20.92 24.79 -15.05
C SER A 2 -22.31 24.23 -14.79
N ALA A 3 -22.53 23.67 -13.60
CA ALA A 3 -23.71 22.88 -13.26
C ALA A 3 -25.03 23.70 -13.34
N PRO A 4 -26.15 23.12 -13.82
CA PRO A 4 -27.31 23.91 -14.26
C PRO A 4 -28.32 24.29 -13.16
N ASN A 5 -28.10 23.95 -11.89
CA ASN A 5 -29.09 24.19 -10.83
C ASN A 5 -28.42 24.63 -9.51
N ALA A 6 -28.42 25.93 -9.24
CA ALA A 6 -28.10 26.45 -7.91
C ALA A 6 -29.21 26.06 -6.92
N GLY A 7 -28.85 25.43 -5.79
CA GLY A 7 -29.79 25.08 -4.72
C GLY A 7 -30.54 26.32 -4.21
N ARG A 8 -31.81 26.15 -3.83
CA ARG A 8 -32.60 27.24 -3.25
C ARG A 8 -31.98 27.68 -1.92
N GLN A 9 -31.38 28.86 -1.89
CA GLN A 9 -30.96 29.51 -0.65
C GLN A 9 -32.18 29.96 0.14
N SER A 10 -32.20 29.66 1.45
CA SER A 10 -33.19 30.19 2.38
C SER A 10 -33.14 31.73 2.40
N PRO A 11 -34.28 32.42 2.55
CA PRO A 11 -34.30 33.88 2.60
C PRO A 11 -33.49 34.42 3.78
N SER A 12 -32.93 35.62 3.62
CA SER A 12 -32.29 36.36 4.71
C SER A 12 -33.27 36.55 5.89
N PRO A 13 -32.78 36.60 7.14
CA PRO A 13 -33.62 36.66 8.35
C PRO A 13 -34.67 37.78 8.34
N GLU A 14 -34.38 38.89 7.66
CA GLU A 14 -35.26 40.06 7.53
C GLU A 14 -36.44 39.84 6.56
N ARG A 15 -36.41 38.75 5.77
CA ARG A 15 -37.47 38.37 4.81
C ARG A 15 -38.28 37.16 5.26
N GLN A 16 -38.00 36.59 6.43
CA GLN A 16 -38.84 35.54 7.02
C GLN A 16 -40.09 36.18 7.64
N SER A 17 -41.26 35.58 7.42
CA SER A 17 -42.50 36.05 8.05
C SER A 17 -42.41 35.89 9.57
N GLY A 18 -42.79 36.93 10.32
CA GLY A 18 -42.66 37.00 11.78
C GLY A 18 -43.41 35.92 12.57
N ALA A 19 -44.18 35.06 11.91
CA ALA A 19 -44.82 33.89 12.50
C ALA A 19 -43.82 32.89 13.09
N GLN A 20 -42.57 32.84 12.60
CA GLN A 20 -41.51 31.99 13.20
C GLN A 20 -40.67 32.70 14.27
N GLN A 21 -40.76 34.04 14.38
CA GLN A 21 -39.98 34.83 15.34
C GLN A 21 -40.66 34.98 16.70
N GLN A 22 -41.97 34.72 16.79
CA GLN A 22 -42.77 34.92 18.01
C GLN A 22 -43.20 33.61 18.68
N ASP A 23 -42.80 32.44 18.17
CA ASP A 23 -43.03 31.19 18.88
C ASP A 23 -42.17 31.15 20.15
N PRO A 24 -42.76 31.03 21.36
CA PRO A 24 -41.97 30.83 22.56
C PRO A 24 -41.21 29.50 22.41
N PRO A 25 -39.94 29.42 22.84
CA PRO A 25 -39.20 28.17 22.84
C PRO A 25 -40.03 27.09 23.54
N SER A 26 -40.29 25.96 22.87
CA SER A 26 -41.02 24.87 23.51
C SER A 26 -40.25 24.46 24.76
N GLN A 27 -40.87 24.56 25.94
CA GLN A 27 -40.27 24.04 27.16
C GLN A 27 -40.17 22.52 27.02
N GLY A 28 -38.98 22.03 26.70
CA GLY A 28 -38.69 20.61 26.68
C GLY A 28 -39.00 20.01 28.06
N LYS A 29 -39.55 18.80 28.09
CA LYS A 29 -39.82 18.04 29.33
C LYS A 29 -38.54 17.48 29.98
N ALA A 30 -37.40 18.12 29.79
CA ALA A 30 -36.15 17.70 30.42
C ALA A 30 -36.14 18.24 31.86
N GLN A 31 -36.11 17.32 32.83
CA GLN A 31 -36.00 17.69 34.24
C GLN A 31 -34.66 18.44 34.46
N PRO A 32 -34.61 19.53 35.25
CA PRO A 32 -33.40 20.34 35.41
C PRO A 32 -32.27 19.68 36.23
N GLN A 33 -32.46 18.45 36.70
CA GLN A 33 -31.51 17.77 37.58
C GLN A 33 -30.83 16.63 36.84
N TYR A 34 -29.75 16.94 36.11
CA TYR A 34 -28.79 15.92 35.72
C TYR A 34 -27.67 15.93 36.77
N ALA A 35 -27.70 14.96 37.68
CA ALA A 35 -26.50 14.62 38.42
C ALA A 35 -25.46 14.13 37.40
N PRO A 36 -24.20 14.61 37.44
CA PRO A 36 -23.17 14.10 36.53
C PRO A 36 -23.07 12.58 36.71
N PRO A 37 -23.13 11.78 35.64
CA PRO A 37 -22.92 10.35 35.75
C PRO A 37 -21.47 10.15 36.16
N GLU A 38 -21.26 9.47 37.27
CA GLU A 38 -19.99 8.84 37.56
C GLU A 38 -19.76 7.82 36.43
N HIS A 39 -18.95 8.19 35.43
CA HIS A 39 -18.47 7.25 34.44
C HIS A 39 -17.38 6.43 35.12
N ASP A 40 -17.76 5.27 35.65
CA ASP A 40 -16.80 4.21 35.88
C ASP A 40 -16.20 3.82 34.54
N VAL A 41 -14.89 3.97 34.41
CA VAL A 41 -14.09 3.72 33.19
C VAL A 41 -14.14 2.23 32.76
N GLN A 42 -14.82 1.38 33.53
CA GLN A 42 -14.93 -0.06 33.31
C GLN A 42 -15.87 -0.45 32.15
N ASP A 43 -16.90 0.34 31.82
CA ASP A 43 -17.99 -0.13 30.94
C ASP A 43 -17.74 0.03 29.42
N GLN A 44 -16.77 0.85 29.00
CA GLN A 44 -16.42 0.96 27.57
C GLN A 44 -15.65 -0.27 27.05
N ALA A 45 -14.93 -0.98 27.92
CA ALA A 45 -14.23 -2.21 27.58
C ALA A 45 -15.22 -3.36 27.32
N ALA A 46 -16.35 -3.40 28.03
CA ALA A 46 -17.37 -4.44 27.87
C ALA A 46 -18.14 -4.33 26.55
N GLN A 47 -18.36 -3.11 26.03
CA GLN A 47 -19.12 -2.87 24.80
C GLN A 47 -18.29 -3.10 23.52
N THR A 48 -16.97 -3.05 23.61
CA THR A 48 -16.06 -3.29 22.46
C THR A 48 -15.51 -4.72 22.43
N ALA A 49 -15.61 -5.48 23.53
CA ALA A 49 -15.14 -6.86 23.65
C ALA A 49 -15.83 -7.87 22.70
N GLY A 50 -16.98 -7.51 22.11
CA GLY A 50 -17.74 -8.38 21.20
C GLY A 50 -17.65 -8.01 19.72
N LEU A 51 -16.93 -6.95 19.35
CA LEU A 51 -16.77 -6.56 17.95
C LEU A 51 -15.64 -7.40 17.35
N SER A 52 -15.97 -8.61 16.92
CA SER A 52 -15.06 -9.39 16.07
C SER A 52 -14.74 -8.59 14.81
N SER A 53 -13.46 -8.50 14.45
CA SER A 53 -13.05 -7.95 13.17
C SER A 53 -13.88 -8.56 12.06
N ASN A 54 -14.42 -7.72 11.16
CA ASN A 54 -15.17 -8.18 9.99
C ASN A 54 -14.36 -9.28 9.26
N PRO A 55 -15.00 -10.30 8.67
CA PRO A 55 -14.28 -11.37 7.97
C PRO A 55 -13.34 -10.74 6.95
N LYS A 56 -12.04 -10.99 7.11
CA LYS A 56 -11.02 -10.45 6.23
C LYS A 56 -11.32 -10.88 4.81
N HIS A 57 -11.39 -9.90 3.91
CA HIS A 57 -11.53 -10.22 2.50
C HIS A 57 -10.23 -10.87 2.03
N PRO A 58 -10.25 -11.95 1.21
CA PRO A 58 -9.01 -12.60 0.74
C PRO A 58 -8.07 -11.67 -0.04
N LEU A 59 -8.60 -10.58 -0.58
CA LEU A 59 -7.81 -9.52 -1.21
C LEU A 59 -7.21 -8.53 -0.20
N GLU A 60 -7.77 -8.37 1.01
CA GLU A 60 -7.22 -7.44 2.00
C GLU A 60 -5.84 -7.87 2.48
N ASP A 61 -5.60 -9.17 2.71
CA ASP A 61 -4.27 -9.64 3.12
C ASP A 61 -3.24 -9.52 1.98
N ILE A 62 -3.68 -9.66 0.72
CA ILE A 62 -2.82 -9.49 -0.48
C ILE A 62 -2.54 -8.00 -0.76
N GLU A 63 -3.58 -7.17 -0.63
CA GLU A 63 -3.49 -5.72 -0.78
C GLU A 63 -2.67 -5.14 0.37
N SER A 64 -2.91 -5.51 1.63
CA SER A 64 -2.14 -5.04 2.77
C SER A 64 -0.69 -5.55 2.77
N ALA A 65 -0.38 -6.71 2.19
CA ALA A 65 1.01 -7.11 1.97
C ALA A 65 1.71 -6.26 0.89
N LYS A 66 1.03 -5.95 -0.22
CA LYS A 66 1.57 -5.07 -1.29
C LYS A 66 1.70 -3.62 -0.84
N ILE A 67 0.62 -3.09 -0.25
CA ILE A 67 0.50 -1.75 0.32
C ILE A 67 1.51 -1.64 1.47
N GLY A 68 1.54 -2.61 2.37
CA GLY A 68 2.46 -2.68 3.51
C GLY A 68 3.92 -2.64 3.09
N GLY A 69 4.35 -3.43 2.09
CA GLY A 69 5.72 -3.36 1.57
C GLY A 69 6.06 -2.02 0.89
N SER A 70 5.12 -1.44 0.14
CA SER A 70 5.32 -0.16 -0.54
C SER A 70 5.32 1.06 0.39
N LEU A 71 4.58 0.97 1.50
CA LEU A 71 4.40 2.03 2.49
C LEU A 71 5.27 1.84 3.73
N TYR A 72 5.92 0.69 3.92
CA TYR A 72 6.81 0.45 5.04
C TYR A 72 7.82 1.59 5.28
N PRO A 73 8.49 2.15 4.24
CA PRO A 73 9.37 3.29 4.45
C PRO A 73 8.64 4.63 4.68
N HIS A 74 7.36 4.76 4.33
CA HIS A 74 6.54 5.94 4.71
C HIS A 74 6.08 5.86 6.18
N LEU A 75 5.76 4.66 6.66
CA LEU A 75 5.25 4.44 8.01
C LEU A 75 6.37 4.49 9.05
N ASP A 76 7.55 3.94 8.73
CA ASP A 76 8.71 3.94 9.61
C ASP A 76 10.02 4.01 8.81
N ALA A 77 10.33 5.20 8.32
CA ALA A 77 11.53 5.46 7.53
C ALA A 77 12.83 5.15 8.30
N SER A 78 12.84 5.38 9.61
CA SER A 78 14.01 5.16 10.45
C SER A 78 14.32 3.69 10.59
N SER A 79 13.31 2.88 10.94
CA SER A 79 13.44 1.41 10.99
C SER A 79 13.79 0.84 9.62
N PHE A 80 13.21 1.38 8.55
CA PHE A 80 13.55 1.00 7.18
C PHE A 80 15.03 1.23 6.86
N ILE A 81 15.58 2.39 7.21
CA ILE A 81 17.00 2.72 6.98
C ILE A 81 17.91 1.78 7.78
N LEU A 82 17.61 1.57 9.05
CA LEU A 82 18.46 0.75 9.94
C LEU A 82 18.42 -0.74 9.60
N SER A 83 17.31 -1.21 9.01
CA SER A 83 17.10 -2.62 8.68
C SER A 83 17.62 -3.02 7.30
N GLN A 84 18.21 -2.10 6.51
CA GLN A 84 18.68 -2.38 5.15
C GLN A 84 19.77 -3.46 5.07
N ILE A 85 20.48 -3.71 6.18
CA ILE A 85 21.53 -4.73 6.27
C ILE A 85 21.33 -5.63 7.50
N PRO A 86 21.63 -6.94 7.40
CA PRO A 86 21.71 -7.83 8.56
C PRO A 86 22.77 -7.34 9.54
N HIS A 87 22.50 -7.45 10.84
CA HIS A 87 23.46 -7.09 11.90
C HIS A 87 24.08 -5.70 11.70
N ASN A 88 23.24 -4.68 11.51
CA ASN A 88 23.69 -3.30 11.41
C ASN A 88 24.50 -2.93 12.68
N PRO A 89 25.80 -2.60 12.56
CA PRO A 89 26.64 -2.28 13.70
C PRO A 89 26.24 -0.98 14.39
N ASP A 90 25.46 -0.12 13.73
CA ASP A 90 24.98 1.14 14.28
C ASP A 90 23.44 1.19 14.32
N THR A 91 22.86 0.49 15.29
CA THR A 91 21.40 0.38 15.49
C THR A 91 20.77 1.63 16.12
N THR A 92 21.58 2.55 16.62
CA THR A 92 21.14 3.83 17.21
C THR A 92 21.61 5.04 16.38
N GLY A 93 22.24 4.76 15.23
CA GLY A 93 23.08 5.67 14.47
C GLY A 93 22.39 6.92 13.98
N THR A 94 23.18 7.98 13.86
CA THR A 94 22.72 9.29 13.37
C THR A 94 22.14 9.15 11.96
N ILE A 95 20.82 9.07 11.86
CA ILE A 95 20.13 9.08 10.58
C ILE A 95 20.30 10.48 9.99
N THR A 96 21.09 10.59 8.93
CA THR A 96 21.29 11.86 8.26
C THR A 96 19.99 12.29 7.55
N PRO A 97 19.69 13.60 7.45
CA PRO A 97 18.56 14.08 6.66
C PRO A 97 18.59 13.59 5.20
N SER A 98 19.79 13.37 4.65
CA SER A 98 19.97 12.80 3.31
C SER A 98 19.47 11.35 3.22
N SER A 99 19.82 10.50 4.20
CA SER A 99 19.33 9.11 4.25
C SER A 99 17.81 9.05 4.38
N LEU A 100 17.23 9.94 5.18
CA LEU A 100 15.78 10.07 5.32
C LEU A 100 15.10 10.49 4.01
N SER A 101 15.68 11.47 3.31
CA SER A 101 15.18 11.89 1.99
C SER A 101 15.23 10.75 0.97
N LEU A 102 16.31 9.96 0.96
CA LEU A 102 16.43 8.79 0.07
C LEU A 102 15.39 7.71 0.39
N ALA A 103 15.11 7.45 1.67
CA ALA A 103 14.08 6.48 2.08
C ALA A 103 12.68 6.88 1.57
N TYR A 104 12.31 8.17 1.67
CA TYR A 104 11.04 8.66 1.13
C TYR A 104 10.98 8.60 -0.40
N GLN A 105 12.08 8.93 -1.09
CA GLN A 105 12.15 8.82 -2.55
C GLN A 105 11.99 7.36 -3.01
N LEU A 106 12.65 6.42 -2.31
CA LEU A 106 12.51 4.97 -2.51
C LEU A 106 11.05 4.52 -2.31
N SER A 107 10.40 5.01 -1.26
CA SER A 107 9.01 4.64 -1.01
C SER A 107 8.05 5.21 -2.05
N ASN A 108 8.29 6.44 -2.52
CA ASN A 108 7.51 7.03 -3.60
C ASN A 108 7.62 6.22 -4.90
N ILE A 109 8.82 5.76 -5.27
CA ILE A 109 8.98 4.90 -6.46
C ILE A 109 8.38 3.50 -6.25
N TYR A 110 8.41 2.93 -5.04
CA TYR A 110 7.75 1.66 -4.76
C TYR A 110 6.23 1.77 -4.91
N PHE A 111 5.65 2.85 -4.38
CA PHE A 111 4.23 3.13 -4.55
C PHE A 111 3.85 3.35 -6.02
N LEU A 112 4.68 4.11 -6.77
CA LEU A 112 4.50 4.30 -8.21
C LEU A 112 4.56 2.97 -8.98
N LEU A 113 5.51 2.07 -8.66
CA LEU A 113 5.62 0.77 -9.30
C LEU A 113 4.42 -0.13 -8.99
N ALA A 114 3.87 -0.05 -7.77
CA ALA A 114 2.63 -0.75 -7.42
C ALA A 114 1.45 -0.25 -8.26
N LEU A 115 1.26 1.06 -8.38
CA LEU A 115 0.22 1.67 -9.21
C LEU A 115 0.40 1.32 -10.69
N LEU A 116 1.63 1.37 -11.20
CA LEU A 116 1.93 1.01 -12.58
C LEU A 116 1.62 -0.47 -12.86
N GLY A 117 1.95 -1.36 -11.93
CA GLY A 117 1.63 -2.78 -12.03
C GLY A 117 0.12 -3.02 -12.12
N VAL A 118 -0.67 -2.39 -11.25
CA VAL A 118 -2.14 -2.44 -11.29
C VAL A 118 -2.67 -1.84 -12.59
N ALA A 119 -2.18 -0.66 -13.00
CA ALA A 119 -2.62 -0.02 -14.22
C ALA A 119 -2.35 -0.90 -15.45
N LEU A 120 -1.19 -1.55 -15.54
CA LEU A 120 -0.84 -2.41 -16.67
C LEU A 120 -1.72 -3.66 -16.77
N ILE A 121 -1.98 -4.35 -15.65
CA ILE A 121 -2.85 -5.55 -15.68
C ILE A 121 -4.29 -5.21 -16.07
N HIS A 122 -4.74 -3.97 -15.82
CA HIS A 122 -6.08 -3.51 -16.16
C HIS A 122 -6.19 -2.81 -17.53
N SER A 123 -5.07 -2.34 -18.11
CA SER A 123 -5.11 -1.48 -19.30
C SER A 123 -4.65 -2.16 -20.59
N THR A 124 -3.87 -3.25 -20.53
CA THR A 124 -3.35 -3.90 -21.73
C THR A 124 -3.42 -5.42 -21.66
N SER A 125 -3.73 -6.03 -22.81
CA SER A 125 -3.63 -7.48 -23.02
C SER A 125 -2.73 -7.81 -24.21
N GLU A 126 -1.89 -6.86 -24.64
CA GLU A 126 -1.03 -7.01 -25.81
C GLU A 126 0.26 -7.79 -25.43
N PRO A 127 0.50 -8.97 -26.04
CA PRO A 127 1.66 -9.82 -25.73
C PRO A 127 3.02 -9.13 -25.81
N LYS A 128 3.24 -8.26 -26.80
CA LYS A 128 4.58 -7.67 -27.01
C LYS A 128 4.89 -6.66 -25.90
N VAL A 129 3.91 -5.84 -25.53
CA VAL A 129 3.99 -4.90 -24.40
C VAL A 129 4.25 -5.67 -23.11
N LEU A 130 3.47 -6.72 -22.82
CA LEU A 130 3.66 -7.50 -21.58
C LEU A 130 5.04 -8.17 -21.56
N ARG A 131 5.51 -8.72 -22.69
CA ARG A 131 6.81 -9.37 -22.77
C ARG A 131 7.95 -8.37 -22.52
N ASN A 132 7.90 -7.22 -23.19
CA ASN A 132 8.92 -6.17 -23.01
C ASN A 132 8.90 -5.63 -21.58
N TYR A 133 7.72 -5.44 -21.00
CA TYR A 133 7.58 -5.04 -19.60
C TYR A 133 8.20 -6.06 -18.63
N LEU A 134 7.93 -7.36 -18.82
CA LEU A 134 8.55 -8.42 -18.00
C LEU A 134 10.06 -8.48 -18.16
N VAL A 135 10.60 -8.22 -19.36
CA VAL A 135 12.05 -8.12 -19.57
C VAL A 135 12.63 -6.95 -18.77
N CYS A 136 12.00 -5.77 -18.82
CA CYS A 136 12.44 -4.63 -18.03
C CYS A 136 12.40 -4.92 -16.53
N LEU A 137 11.36 -5.59 -16.03
CA LEU A 137 11.28 -6.00 -14.64
C LEU A 137 12.36 -7.02 -14.26
N ALA A 138 12.63 -8.01 -15.11
CA ALA A 138 13.67 -8.99 -14.86
C ALA A 138 15.07 -8.34 -14.78
N VAL A 139 15.33 -7.34 -15.63
CA VAL A 139 16.55 -6.53 -15.53
C VAL A 139 16.58 -5.74 -14.22
N ALA A 140 15.46 -5.10 -13.85
CA ALA A 140 15.36 -4.35 -12.61
C ALA A 140 15.66 -5.23 -11.38
N ASP A 141 15.11 -6.44 -11.32
CA ASP A 141 15.37 -7.39 -10.23
C ASP A 141 16.86 -7.72 -10.11
N LEU A 142 17.50 -8.06 -11.22
CA LEU A 142 18.91 -8.43 -11.24
C LEU A 142 19.77 -7.26 -10.76
N THR A 143 19.51 -6.05 -11.27
CA THR A 143 20.24 -4.86 -10.84
C THR A 143 19.99 -4.52 -9.36
N HIS A 144 18.78 -4.77 -8.85
CA HIS A 144 18.44 -4.56 -7.46
C HIS A 144 19.17 -5.54 -6.52
N ILE A 145 19.18 -6.83 -6.85
CA ILE A 145 19.88 -7.87 -6.09
C ILE A 145 21.38 -7.58 -6.06
N LEU A 146 21.98 -7.22 -7.19
CA LEU A 146 23.39 -6.88 -7.27
C LEU A 146 23.73 -5.63 -6.44
N ALA A 147 22.91 -4.59 -6.52
CA ALA A 147 23.11 -3.37 -5.73
C ALA A 147 22.97 -3.64 -4.22
N ALA A 148 21.98 -4.45 -3.81
CA ALA A 148 21.78 -4.84 -2.42
C ALA A 148 22.93 -5.70 -1.89
N GLY A 149 23.43 -6.65 -2.69
CA GLY A 149 24.59 -7.46 -2.32
C GLY A 149 25.87 -6.63 -2.19
N TRP A 150 26.07 -5.65 -3.07
CA TRP A 150 27.20 -4.72 -2.96
C TRP A 150 27.11 -3.82 -1.74
N SER A 151 25.92 -3.32 -1.40
CA SER A 151 25.76 -2.38 -0.28
C SER A 151 25.95 -3.04 1.08
N MET A 152 25.53 -4.29 1.26
CA MET A 152 25.67 -5.01 2.53
C MET A 152 27.02 -5.72 2.71
N GLY A 153 27.74 -5.94 1.61
CA GLY A 153 28.98 -6.70 1.56
C GLY A 153 28.76 -8.21 1.40
N TRP A 154 29.76 -8.87 0.81
CA TRP A 154 29.65 -10.28 0.40
C TRP A 154 29.37 -11.24 1.56
N GLU A 155 29.99 -11.02 2.72
CA GLU A 155 29.85 -11.88 3.90
C GLU A 155 28.39 -11.96 4.38
N ARG A 156 27.72 -10.80 4.52
CA ARG A 156 26.31 -10.73 4.92
C ARG A 156 25.37 -11.20 3.82
N PHE A 157 25.77 -11.02 2.55
CA PHE A 157 24.95 -11.43 1.43
C PHE A 157 24.86 -12.95 1.29
N VAL A 158 25.95 -13.69 1.48
CA VAL A 158 25.92 -15.16 1.36
C VAL A 158 25.40 -15.86 2.61
N ASP A 159 25.37 -15.18 3.75
CA ASP A 159 24.85 -15.72 5.00
C ASP A 159 23.31 -15.61 5.07
N VAL A 160 22.64 -16.41 4.24
CA VAL A 160 21.18 -16.42 4.10
C VAL A 160 20.45 -16.77 5.40
N ALA A 161 21.11 -17.49 6.31
CA ALA A 161 20.53 -17.88 7.59
C ALA A 161 20.31 -16.68 8.52
N GLU A 162 21.19 -15.68 8.43
CA GLU A 162 21.18 -14.49 9.29
C GLU A 162 20.43 -13.30 8.66
N TRP A 163 19.74 -13.52 7.54
CA TRP A 163 18.96 -12.46 6.87
C TRP A 163 17.76 -12.01 7.71
N ASN A 164 17.66 -10.70 7.92
CA ASN A 164 16.49 -10.09 8.54
C ASN A 164 15.29 -10.05 7.57
N ALA A 165 14.10 -9.72 8.07
CA ALA A 165 12.88 -9.68 7.27
C ALA A 165 12.97 -8.74 6.04
N LEU A 166 13.63 -7.59 6.18
CA LEU A 166 13.78 -6.62 5.09
C LEU A 166 14.74 -7.12 4.02
N THR A 167 15.80 -7.84 4.40
CA THR A 167 16.75 -8.48 3.49
C THR A 167 16.09 -9.61 2.72
N TRP A 168 15.29 -10.43 3.39
CA TRP A 168 14.44 -11.43 2.74
C TRP A 168 13.48 -10.80 1.72
N GLY A 169 12.90 -9.64 2.03
CA GLY A 169 12.08 -8.88 1.09
C GLY A 169 12.89 -8.35 -0.11
N ASN A 170 13.98 -7.63 0.15
CA ASN A 170 14.77 -6.97 -0.89
C ASN A 170 15.49 -7.97 -1.80
N VAL A 171 16.05 -9.04 -1.26
CA VAL A 171 16.87 -10.00 -2.01
C VAL A 171 16.10 -11.28 -2.31
N GLY A 172 15.55 -11.93 -1.28
CA GLY A 172 14.87 -13.23 -1.43
C GLY A 172 13.63 -13.16 -2.31
N VAL A 173 12.69 -12.27 -1.99
CA VAL A 173 11.45 -12.10 -2.78
C VAL A 173 11.79 -11.61 -4.19
N THR A 174 12.71 -10.66 -4.35
CA THR A 174 13.14 -10.18 -5.66
C THR A 174 13.76 -11.28 -6.52
N ALA A 175 14.57 -12.18 -5.93
CA ALA A 175 15.12 -13.33 -6.62
C ALA A 175 14.04 -14.33 -7.06
N ALA A 176 13.05 -14.58 -6.20
CA ALA A 176 11.89 -15.41 -6.55
C ALA A 176 11.07 -14.79 -7.69
N LEU A 177 10.86 -13.47 -7.66
CA LEU A 177 10.15 -12.76 -8.73
C LEU A 177 10.94 -12.79 -10.05
N PHE A 178 12.26 -12.59 -10.02
CA PHE A 178 13.12 -12.76 -11.18
C PHE A 178 12.98 -14.16 -11.78
N GLY A 179 13.05 -15.21 -10.94
CA GLY A 179 12.84 -16.59 -11.36
C GLY A 179 11.49 -16.80 -12.03
N SER A 180 10.40 -16.29 -11.44
CA SER A 180 9.05 -16.40 -12.02
C SER A 180 8.94 -15.68 -13.36
N ARG A 181 9.57 -14.51 -13.53
CA ARG A 181 9.63 -13.77 -14.80
C ARG A 181 10.39 -14.55 -15.86
N MET A 182 11.52 -15.16 -15.53
CA MET A 182 12.29 -15.99 -16.45
C MET A 182 11.50 -17.21 -16.91
N VAL A 183 10.73 -17.84 -16.02
CA VAL A 183 9.83 -18.94 -16.38
C VAL A 183 8.75 -18.48 -17.36
N VAL A 184 8.07 -17.37 -17.08
CA VAL A 184 7.01 -16.82 -17.95
C VAL A 184 7.55 -16.37 -19.31
N LEU A 185 8.72 -15.72 -19.34
CA LEU A 185 9.41 -15.33 -20.57
C LEU A 185 9.87 -16.54 -21.39
N GLY A 186 10.29 -17.62 -20.71
CA GLY A 186 10.67 -18.89 -21.32
C GLY A 186 9.50 -19.74 -21.84
N GLY A 187 8.25 -19.29 -21.66
CA GLY A 187 7.06 -20.00 -22.12
C GLY A 187 6.38 -20.88 -21.07
N GLY A 188 6.85 -20.86 -19.82
CA GLY A 188 6.13 -21.44 -18.69
C GLY A 188 4.78 -20.76 -18.46
N PHE A 189 3.81 -21.49 -17.87
CA PHE A 189 2.44 -21.01 -17.62
C PHE A 189 1.66 -20.54 -18.86
N GLY A 190 2.00 -21.04 -20.06
CA GLY A 190 1.31 -20.68 -21.31
C GLY A 190 2.00 -19.56 -22.10
N GLY A 191 3.05 -18.95 -21.54
CA GLY A 191 3.88 -17.94 -22.20
C GLY A 191 3.13 -16.66 -22.57
N VAL A 192 3.86 -15.54 -22.64
CA VAL A 192 3.25 -14.24 -23.00
C VAL A 192 2.69 -14.23 -24.44
N GLY A 193 3.01 -15.23 -25.26
CA GLY A 193 2.54 -15.34 -26.64
C GLY A 193 2.23 -16.77 -27.07
N GLY A 194 1.51 -17.54 -26.24
CA GLY A 194 0.96 -18.86 -26.60
C GLY A 194 -0.11 -18.81 -27.71
N GLY A 195 0.17 -18.10 -28.81
CA GLY A 195 -0.53 -18.24 -30.07
C GLY A 195 -0.08 -19.54 -30.72
N GLU A 196 -0.98 -20.51 -30.70
CA GLU A 196 -1.01 -21.73 -31.51
C GLU A 196 -0.13 -21.63 -32.77
N LYS A 197 0.99 -22.37 -32.80
CA LYS A 197 1.64 -22.68 -34.07
C LYS A 197 0.72 -23.65 -34.81
N VAL A 198 -0.25 -23.10 -35.56
CA VAL A 198 -1.04 -23.85 -36.53
C VAL A 198 -0.05 -24.51 -37.48
N LYS A 199 0.14 -25.81 -37.29
CA LYS A 199 0.90 -26.68 -38.17
C LYS A 199 0.15 -26.65 -39.51
N ARG A 200 0.62 -25.86 -40.48
CA ARG A 200 0.17 -26.00 -41.87
C ARG A 200 0.41 -27.46 -42.25
N LYS A 201 -0.66 -28.25 -42.31
CA LYS A 201 -0.65 -29.57 -42.94
C LYS A 201 -0.17 -29.34 -44.37
N GLY A 202 0.95 -29.96 -44.71
CA GLY A 202 1.48 -29.96 -46.07
C GLY A 202 0.42 -30.48 -47.04
N GLN A 203 0.32 -29.78 -48.16
CA GLN A 203 -0.07 -30.34 -49.45
C GLN A 203 0.83 -31.51 -49.82
#